data_AF-A0A919I9Q9-F1
#
_entry.id   AF-A0A919I9Q9-F1
#
_cell.length_a   1.000
_cell.length_b   1.000
_cell.length_c   1.000
_cell.angle_alpha   90.00
_cell.angle_beta   90.00
_cell.angle_gamma   90.00
#
_symmetry.space_group_name_H-M   'P 1'
#
loop_
_entity.id
_entity.type
_entity.pdbx_description
1 polymer ?
#
loop_
_entity_poly.entity_id
_entity_poly.type
_entity_poly.pdbx_seq_one_letter_code
_entity_poly.pdbx_strand_id
1 'polypeptide(L)'
;MNNAFRFDRTLSGVEENKYNFSYWNTVTNLYDQKQYRESVIALIKYIDESLLTKCGNADQTEFNFPHGSTIVNLKIGKTLEITTPFINLPSTTSVPLMRQVAQLNFWPISISNAVLSNNQIHFRFSCPIELAEPFKIFYTMKEMCQEADNNDDRFIEMFKASYIQEPKIQRYPEVHLEATWNQVQFYVDQCLSCLSFFESKRWGYYWDILACSLMQIDYFASPQGFVHAELDKAIYDLHDNQADVNQRIQYTKAFMEKLKKYDKKKFLDSIYKAETFIPFRSGASIDNVRQQLDYANNTSLDEMKNKYFIGAYFSMYYGMLRILYYNRMDIPVSNYIETAMVSASGRSWEESAGVLRSAYDALMNPALYDSQIVKK
;
A
#
# COMPACT_ATOMS: atom_id res chain seq x y z
N MET A 1 -24.89 2.74 18.20
CA MET A 1 -23.47 2.83 18.59
C MET A 1 -23.18 4.29 18.85
N ASN A 2 -22.83 4.66 20.09
CA ASN A 2 -22.64 6.06 20.48
C ASN A 2 -21.15 6.45 20.59
N ASN A 3 -20.27 5.54 20.16
CA ASN A 3 -18.84 5.64 20.35
C ASN A 3 -18.13 5.53 18.99
N ALA A 4 -16.97 6.17 18.91
CA ALA A 4 -16.04 6.07 17.80
C ALA A 4 -15.56 4.63 17.56
N PHE A 5 -14.94 4.42 16.40
CA PHE A 5 -14.40 3.11 16.05
C PHE A 5 -13.29 2.73 17.02
N ARG A 6 -13.12 1.42 17.19
CA ARG A 6 -11.98 0.89 17.92
C ARG A 6 -10.82 0.88 16.94
N PHE A 7 -9.64 1.23 17.41
CA PHE A 7 -8.39 1.15 16.65
C PHE A 7 -7.33 0.46 17.50
N ASP A 8 -6.57 -0.42 16.85
CA ASP A 8 -5.47 -1.19 17.41
C ASP A 8 -4.25 -1.04 16.48
N ARG A 9 -3.05 -0.98 17.06
CA ARG A 9 -1.81 -0.91 16.28
C ARG A 9 -1.63 -2.15 15.42
N THR A 10 -1.02 -1.99 14.25
CA THR A 10 -0.75 -3.14 13.38
C THR A 10 0.18 -4.15 14.04
N LEU A 11 -0.13 -5.44 13.90
CA LEU A 11 0.71 -6.53 14.41
C LEU A 11 1.99 -6.71 13.58
N SER A 12 2.01 -6.18 12.36
CA SER A 12 3.17 -6.22 11.48
C SER A 12 4.25 -5.21 11.87
N GLY A 13 3.90 -4.23 12.71
CA GLY A 13 4.71 -3.06 13.02
C GLY A 13 4.61 -1.98 11.92
N VAL A 14 5.07 -0.77 12.26
CA VAL A 14 5.17 0.33 11.30
C VAL A 14 6.28 0.02 10.30
N GLU A 15 5.97 0.07 9.01
CA GLU A 15 6.97 -0.03 7.95
C GLU A 15 7.68 1.30 7.74
N GLU A 16 9.01 1.29 7.84
CA GLU A 16 9.85 2.47 7.67
C GLU A 16 9.88 2.94 6.20
N ASN A 17 9.85 4.25 6.00
CA ASN A 17 10.25 4.85 4.73
C ASN A 17 11.76 4.71 4.53
N LYS A 18 12.18 3.87 3.59
CA LYS A 18 13.59 3.66 3.28
C LYS A 18 14.17 4.65 2.28
N TYR A 19 13.31 5.43 1.61
CA TYR A 19 13.76 6.36 0.58
C TYR A 19 14.63 7.45 1.18
N ASN A 20 15.83 7.59 0.63
CA ASN A 20 16.73 8.67 0.99
C ASN A 20 16.58 9.82 -0.02
N PHE A 21 15.61 10.70 0.26
CA PHE A 21 15.27 11.82 -0.61
C PHE A 21 16.45 12.75 -0.94
N SER A 22 17.51 12.77 -0.10
CA SER A 22 18.71 13.58 -0.35
C SER A 22 19.51 13.14 -1.59
N TYR A 23 19.40 11.86 -1.98
CA TYR A 23 20.11 11.35 -3.16
C TYR A 23 19.47 11.78 -4.47
N TRP A 24 18.20 12.20 -4.50
CA TRP A 24 17.51 12.46 -5.77
C TRP A 24 18.21 13.52 -6.64
N ASN A 25 18.66 14.62 -6.03
CA ASN A 25 19.43 15.64 -6.74
C ASN A 25 20.77 15.11 -7.25
N THR A 26 21.42 14.22 -6.50
CA THR A 26 22.67 13.56 -6.94
C THR A 26 22.41 12.67 -8.13
N VAL A 27 21.31 11.91 -8.13
CA VAL A 27 20.89 11.05 -9.23
C VAL A 27 20.74 11.86 -10.52
N THR A 28 19.95 12.93 -10.49
CA THR A 28 19.71 13.76 -11.68
C THR A 28 20.99 14.45 -12.16
N ASN A 29 21.79 15.01 -11.24
CA ASN A 29 23.05 15.68 -11.59
C ASN A 29 24.06 14.73 -12.26
N LEU A 30 24.17 13.49 -11.78
CA LEU A 30 25.07 12.49 -12.39
C LEU A 30 24.62 12.11 -13.79
N TYR A 31 23.31 11.97 -14.01
CA TYR A 31 22.75 11.72 -15.34
C TYR A 31 23.03 12.87 -16.31
N ASP A 32 22.80 14.11 -15.88
CA ASP A 32 23.05 15.32 -16.69
C ASP A 32 24.54 15.48 -17.06
N GLN A 33 25.43 15.05 -16.17
CA GLN A 33 26.88 15.00 -16.39
C GLN A 33 27.33 13.80 -17.23
N LYS A 34 26.40 12.99 -17.74
CA LYS A 34 26.64 11.77 -18.52
C LYS A 34 27.37 10.66 -17.74
N GLN A 35 27.37 10.75 -16.42
CA GLN A 35 27.88 9.71 -15.51
C GLN A 35 26.76 8.69 -15.25
N TYR A 36 26.33 8.01 -16.31
CA TYR A 36 25.09 7.23 -16.30
C TYR A 36 25.13 6.05 -15.33
N ARG A 37 26.27 5.33 -15.27
CA ARG A 37 26.41 4.21 -14.33
C ARG A 37 26.29 4.69 -12.90
N GLU A 38 27.00 5.76 -12.56
CA GLU A 38 26.98 6.38 -11.23
C GLU A 38 25.58 6.89 -10.88
N SER A 39 24.85 7.43 -11.85
CA SER A 39 23.45 7.82 -11.69
C SER A 39 22.56 6.64 -11.30
N VAL A 40 22.73 5.47 -11.93
CA VAL A 40 21.96 4.26 -11.59
C VAL A 40 22.32 3.77 -10.18
N ILE A 41 23.60 3.79 -9.82
CA ILE A 41 24.04 3.43 -8.46
C ILE A 41 23.46 4.38 -7.42
N ALA A 42 23.47 5.70 -7.69
CA ALA A 42 22.85 6.69 -6.82
C ALA A 42 21.33 6.48 -6.70
N LEU A 43 20.67 6.02 -7.76
CA LEU A 43 19.24 5.70 -7.71
C LEU A 43 18.94 4.51 -6.79
N ILE A 44 19.81 3.49 -6.78
CA ILE A 44 19.69 2.38 -5.82
C ILE A 44 19.83 2.90 -4.39
N LYS A 45 20.77 3.82 -4.14
CA LYS A 45 20.94 4.46 -2.81
C LYS A 45 19.75 5.33 -2.41
N TYR A 46 19.12 6.00 -3.38
CA TYR A 46 17.87 6.71 -3.16
C TYR A 46 16.76 5.76 -2.66
N ILE A 47 16.70 4.53 -3.18
CA ILE A 47 15.71 3.53 -2.76
C ILE A 47 16.03 2.98 -1.37
N ASP A 48 17.23 2.42 -1.19
CA ASP A 48 17.78 1.91 0.08
C ASP A 48 19.27 1.62 -0.14
N GLU A 49 20.15 2.37 0.54
CA GLU A 49 21.61 2.23 0.38
C GLU A 49 22.12 0.82 0.73
N SER A 50 21.42 0.08 1.60
CA SER A 50 21.79 -1.29 1.95
C SER A 50 21.63 -2.29 0.80
N LEU A 51 20.89 -1.93 -0.26
CA LEU A 51 20.72 -2.80 -1.43
C LEU A 51 22.01 -2.96 -2.23
N LEU A 52 22.92 -1.99 -2.18
CA LEU A 52 24.19 -2.09 -2.89
C LEU A 52 25.02 -3.31 -2.44
N THR A 53 24.99 -3.60 -1.15
CA THR A 53 25.76 -4.71 -0.56
C THR A 53 24.95 -6.00 -0.49
N LYS A 54 23.62 -5.92 -0.30
CA LYS A 54 22.74 -7.08 -0.19
C LYS A 54 22.37 -7.71 -1.53
N CYS A 55 22.22 -6.90 -2.57
CA CYS A 55 21.63 -7.32 -3.84
C CYS A 55 22.59 -7.21 -5.03
N GLY A 56 23.68 -6.45 -4.90
CA GLY A 56 24.66 -6.23 -5.96
C GLY A 56 25.76 -7.30 -6.01
N ASN A 57 26.27 -7.55 -7.22
CA ASN A 57 27.54 -8.26 -7.38
C ASN A 57 28.75 -7.38 -6.98
N ALA A 58 29.94 -7.97 -6.91
CA ALA A 58 31.16 -7.29 -6.46
C ALA A 58 31.47 -6.01 -7.28
N ASP A 59 31.19 -6.04 -8.58
CA ASP A 59 31.45 -4.93 -9.50
C ASP A 59 30.29 -3.91 -9.59
N GLN A 60 29.19 -4.14 -8.88
CA GLN A 60 27.97 -3.33 -8.95
C GLN A 60 27.49 -3.11 -10.39
N THR A 61 27.50 -4.18 -11.19
CA THR A 61 27.02 -4.23 -12.58
C THR A 61 25.77 -5.10 -12.73
N GLU A 62 25.50 -5.98 -11.77
CA GLU A 62 24.29 -6.80 -11.73
C GLU A 62 23.69 -6.75 -10.32
N PHE A 63 22.38 -6.57 -10.25
CA PHE A 63 21.62 -6.55 -9.00
C PHE A 63 20.42 -7.48 -9.09
N ASN A 64 20.13 -8.17 -7.99
CA ASN A 64 18.97 -9.05 -7.88
C ASN A 64 18.18 -8.64 -6.63
N PHE A 65 17.07 -7.93 -6.82
CA PHE A 65 16.27 -7.36 -5.74
C PHE A 65 15.05 -8.26 -5.45
N PRO A 66 14.99 -8.94 -4.30
CA PRO A 66 13.82 -9.70 -3.93
C PRO A 66 12.61 -8.77 -3.71
N HIS A 67 11.46 -9.15 -4.27
CA HIS A 67 10.21 -8.43 -4.11
C HIS A 67 9.04 -9.39 -4.13
N GLY A 68 8.32 -9.53 -3.02
CA GLY A 68 7.13 -10.37 -2.96
C GLY A 68 7.44 -11.82 -3.35
N SER A 69 6.78 -12.26 -4.42
CA SER A 69 6.95 -13.57 -5.05
C SER A 69 8.07 -13.65 -6.09
N THR A 70 8.69 -12.52 -6.43
CA THR A 70 9.58 -12.39 -7.58
C THR A 70 10.94 -11.77 -7.22
N ILE A 71 11.75 -11.58 -8.26
CA ILE A 71 13.07 -10.95 -8.18
C ILE A 71 13.25 -10.00 -9.36
N VAL A 72 13.49 -8.73 -9.06
CA VAL A 72 13.81 -7.73 -10.09
C VAL A 72 15.31 -7.79 -10.35
N ASN A 73 15.68 -8.17 -11.57
CA ASN A 73 17.06 -8.25 -12.00
C ASN A 73 17.40 -6.99 -12.78
N LEU A 74 18.46 -6.30 -12.38
CA LEU A 74 18.99 -5.13 -13.06
C LEU A 74 20.40 -5.42 -13.53
N LYS A 75 20.68 -5.18 -14.81
CA LYS A 75 22.03 -5.25 -15.39
C LYS A 75 22.43 -3.92 -15.97
N ILE A 76 23.63 -3.48 -15.63
CA ILE A 76 24.19 -2.19 -16.00
C ILE A 76 25.39 -2.41 -16.92
N GLY A 77 25.19 -2.17 -18.22
CA GLY A 77 26.24 -2.17 -19.23
C GLY A 77 26.11 -0.98 -20.16
N LYS A 78 26.54 -1.12 -21.43
CA LYS A 78 26.20 -0.15 -22.49
C LYS A 78 24.69 -0.07 -22.71
N THR A 79 24.04 -1.21 -22.52
CA THR A 79 22.60 -1.36 -22.43
C THR A 79 22.25 -1.58 -20.97
N LEU A 80 21.20 -0.91 -20.49
CA LEU A 80 20.58 -1.17 -19.21
C LEU A 80 19.42 -2.13 -19.43
N GLU A 81 19.36 -3.20 -18.64
CA GLU A 81 18.34 -4.24 -18.73
C GLU A 81 17.68 -4.45 -17.38
N ILE A 82 16.35 -4.48 -17.35
CA ILE A 82 15.56 -4.80 -16.17
C ILE A 82 14.66 -5.97 -16.53
N THR A 83 14.70 -7.05 -15.76
CA THR A 83 13.88 -8.24 -15.99
C THR A 83 13.31 -8.79 -14.70
N THR A 84 12.06 -9.23 -14.75
CA THR A 84 11.35 -9.81 -13.61
C THR A 84 10.61 -11.05 -14.07
N PRO A 85 10.88 -12.25 -13.51
CA PRO A 85 10.09 -13.43 -13.81
C PRO A 85 8.67 -13.23 -13.29
N PHE A 86 7.67 -13.62 -14.08
CA PHE A 86 6.27 -13.50 -13.68
C PHE A 86 5.68 -14.89 -13.38
N ILE A 87 5.39 -15.69 -14.41
CA ILE A 87 4.71 -16.99 -14.24
C ILE A 87 5.10 -18.01 -15.31
N ASN A 88 5.05 -19.29 -14.97
CA ASN A 88 5.07 -20.38 -15.95
C ASN A 88 3.70 -20.49 -16.62
N LEU A 89 3.68 -20.72 -17.93
CA LEU A 89 2.44 -20.99 -18.64
C LEU A 89 1.89 -22.39 -18.28
N PRO A 90 0.60 -22.49 -17.94
CA PRO A 90 -0.07 -23.77 -17.72
C PRO A 90 -0.28 -24.51 -19.05
N SER A 91 -0.39 -25.84 -18.99
CA SER A 91 -0.58 -26.65 -20.20
C SER A 91 -1.99 -26.54 -20.81
N THR A 92 -3.03 -26.35 -19.99
CA THR A 92 -4.44 -26.46 -20.41
C THR A 92 -5.14 -25.11 -20.61
N THR A 93 -4.66 -24.07 -19.93
CA THR A 93 -5.30 -22.74 -19.83
C THR A 93 -4.39 -21.63 -20.36
N SER A 94 -3.39 -21.99 -21.17
CA SER A 94 -2.39 -21.05 -21.73
C SER A 94 -3.02 -19.96 -22.59
N VAL A 95 -3.99 -20.28 -23.45
CA VAL A 95 -4.63 -19.31 -24.36
C VAL A 95 -5.37 -18.19 -23.62
N PRO A 96 -6.32 -18.46 -22.70
CA PRO A 96 -6.99 -17.39 -21.96
C PRO A 96 -6.01 -16.61 -21.07
N LEU A 97 -5.00 -17.28 -20.50
CA LEU A 97 -3.94 -16.62 -19.74
C LEU A 97 -3.14 -15.63 -20.61
N MET A 98 -2.66 -16.07 -21.78
CA MET A 98 -1.90 -15.22 -22.69
C MET A 98 -2.73 -14.02 -23.18
N ARG A 99 -4.05 -14.16 -23.31
CA ARG A 99 -4.94 -13.03 -23.60
C ARG A 99 -4.93 -12.00 -22.47
N GLN A 100 -4.91 -12.43 -21.21
CA GLN A 100 -4.78 -11.52 -20.06
C GLN A 100 -3.39 -10.86 -20.03
N VAL A 101 -2.31 -11.61 -20.31
CA VAL A 101 -0.96 -11.03 -20.42
C VAL A 101 -0.89 -9.97 -21.51
N ALA A 102 -1.52 -10.24 -22.67
CA ALA A 102 -1.59 -9.26 -23.75
C ALA A 102 -2.33 -7.99 -23.31
N GLN A 103 -3.37 -8.09 -22.48
CA GLN A 103 -4.05 -6.92 -21.92
C GLN A 103 -3.13 -6.10 -21.01
N LEU A 104 -2.31 -6.74 -20.17
CA LEU A 104 -1.35 -6.04 -19.31
C LEU A 104 -0.42 -5.13 -20.12
N ASN A 105 0.03 -5.58 -21.30
CA ASN A 105 0.88 -4.79 -22.21
C ASN A 105 0.18 -3.56 -22.83
N PHE A 106 -1.15 -3.47 -22.77
CA PHE A 106 -1.89 -2.27 -23.14
C PHE A 106 -2.18 -1.38 -21.93
N TRP A 107 -2.53 -2.00 -20.80
CA TRP A 107 -2.79 -1.33 -19.52
C TRP A 107 -2.77 -2.39 -18.40
N PRO A 108 -2.12 -2.15 -17.26
CA PRO A 108 -1.51 -0.89 -16.83
C PRO A 108 -0.03 -0.71 -17.20
N ILE A 109 0.61 -1.69 -17.84
CA ILE A 109 2.03 -1.61 -18.20
C ILE A 109 2.23 -0.55 -19.28
N SER A 110 3.14 0.38 -19.00
CA SER A 110 3.41 1.58 -19.79
C SER A 110 4.86 1.68 -20.27
N ILE A 111 5.82 1.13 -19.52
CA ILE A 111 7.26 1.24 -19.86
C ILE A 111 7.87 -0.13 -20.18
N SER A 112 7.54 -1.15 -19.40
CA SER A 112 8.02 -2.51 -19.60
C SER A 112 7.14 -3.30 -20.57
N ASN A 113 7.52 -4.56 -20.87
CA ASN A 113 6.67 -5.48 -21.61
C ASN A 113 6.68 -6.86 -20.97
N ALA A 114 5.50 -7.48 -20.91
CA ALA A 114 5.36 -8.91 -20.66
C ALA A 114 5.71 -9.69 -21.93
N VAL A 115 6.73 -10.54 -21.85
CA VAL A 115 7.32 -11.29 -22.96
C VAL A 115 7.30 -12.78 -22.65
N LEU A 116 6.88 -13.58 -23.64
CA LEU A 116 6.95 -15.04 -23.59
C LEU A 116 8.34 -15.52 -24.02
N SER A 117 8.97 -16.35 -23.19
CA SER A 117 10.25 -17.00 -23.47
C SER A 117 10.28 -18.36 -22.78
N ASN A 118 10.57 -19.44 -23.51
CA ASN A 118 10.69 -20.80 -22.95
C ASN A 118 9.50 -21.23 -22.07
N ASN A 119 8.27 -20.98 -22.52
CA ASN A 119 7.03 -21.27 -21.79
C ASN A 119 6.88 -20.50 -20.45
N GLN A 120 7.63 -19.41 -20.29
CA GLN A 120 7.58 -18.51 -19.14
C GLN A 120 7.26 -17.10 -19.59
N ILE A 121 6.46 -16.39 -18.80
CA ILE A 121 6.22 -14.97 -18.97
C ILE A 121 7.18 -14.22 -18.06
N HIS A 122 7.85 -13.21 -18.63
CA HIS A 122 8.76 -12.32 -17.93
C HIS A 122 8.37 -10.88 -18.26
N PHE A 123 8.41 -9.98 -17.28
CA PHE A 123 8.46 -8.56 -17.56
C PHE A 123 9.88 -8.16 -17.95
N ARG A 124 10.03 -7.39 -19.02
CA ARG A 124 11.33 -6.97 -19.55
C ARG A 124 11.31 -5.51 -19.97
N PHE A 125 12.44 -4.85 -19.73
CA PHE A 125 12.74 -3.52 -20.23
C PHE A 125 14.23 -3.46 -20.58
N SER A 126 14.55 -2.79 -21.68
CA SER A 126 15.93 -2.61 -22.12
C SER A 126 16.10 -1.32 -22.92
N CYS A 127 17.17 -0.58 -22.67
CA CYS A 127 17.55 0.57 -23.48
C CYS A 127 19.06 0.87 -23.37
N PRO A 128 19.65 1.61 -24.33
CA PRO A 128 20.99 2.19 -24.14
C PRO A 128 21.05 3.00 -22.83
N ILE A 129 22.13 2.88 -22.06
CA ILE A 129 22.21 3.50 -20.73
C ILE A 129 22.10 5.04 -20.77
N GLU A 130 22.52 5.66 -21.88
CA GLU A 130 22.36 7.09 -22.15
C GLU A 130 20.89 7.53 -22.29
N LEU A 131 19.97 6.62 -22.62
CA LEU A 131 18.52 6.86 -22.70
C LEU A 131 17.76 6.40 -21.45
N ALA A 132 18.48 5.88 -20.46
CA ALA A 132 17.94 5.36 -19.21
C ALA A 132 17.83 6.49 -18.17
N GLU A 133 16.93 7.43 -18.42
CA GLU A 133 16.68 8.56 -17.51
C GLU A 133 16.22 8.03 -16.12
N PRO A 134 16.68 8.62 -15.00
CA PRO A 134 16.41 8.10 -13.66
C PRO A 134 14.95 7.87 -13.28
N PHE A 135 14.03 8.80 -13.59
CA PHE A 135 12.60 8.58 -13.34
C PHE A 135 12.11 7.37 -14.12
N LYS A 136 12.50 7.23 -15.39
CA LYS A 136 12.12 6.08 -16.22
C LYS A 136 12.58 4.76 -15.60
N ILE A 137 13.82 4.68 -15.12
CA ILE A 137 14.35 3.47 -14.46
C ILE A 137 13.56 3.16 -13.19
N PHE A 138 13.36 4.16 -12.32
CA PHE A 138 12.64 3.99 -11.07
C PHE A 138 11.21 3.47 -11.31
N TYR A 139 10.45 4.12 -12.19
CA TYR A 139 9.08 3.72 -12.49
C TYR A 139 9.00 2.38 -13.23
N THR A 140 9.98 2.02 -14.04
CA THR A 140 10.04 0.68 -14.64
C THR A 140 10.17 -0.40 -13.57
N MET A 141 11.10 -0.24 -12.62
CA MET A 141 11.26 -1.20 -11.52
C MET A 141 9.99 -1.24 -10.64
N LYS A 142 9.40 -0.07 -10.35
CA LYS A 142 8.16 0.02 -9.57
C LYS A 142 6.99 -0.69 -10.27
N GLU A 143 6.78 -0.42 -11.56
CA GLU A 143 5.73 -1.04 -12.38
C GLU A 143 5.89 -2.56 -12.40
N MET A 144 7.09 -3.08 -12.65
CA MET A 144 7.34 -4.53 -12.66
C MET A 144 7.07 -5.20 -11.30
N CYS A 145 7.46 -4.55 -10.19
CA CYS A 145 7.15 -5.01 -8.85
C CYS A 145 5.62 -5.10 -8.63
N GLN A 146 4.92 -3.99 -8.90
CA GLN A 146 3.47 -3.90 -8.70
C GLN A 146 2.69 -4.89 -9.56
N GLU A 147 3.04 -5.01 -10.84
CA GLU A 147 2.30 -5.89 -11.75
C GLU A 147 2.57 -7.37 -11.51
N ALA A 148 3.76 -7.72 -11.02
CA ALA A 148 4.04 -9.09 -10.60
C ALA A 148 3.19 -9.45 -9.36
N ASP A 149 3.26 -8.67 -8.29
CA ASP A 149 2.58 -8.95 -7.02
C ASP A 149 1.04 -8.83 -7.13
N ASN A 150 0.52 -7.95 -7.98
CA ASN A 150 -0.94 -7.77 -8.13
C ASN A 150 -1.60 -8.91 -8.93
N ASN A 151 -0.84 -9.56 -9.81
CA ASN A 151 -1.42 -10.48 -10.79
C ASN A 151 -1.01 -11.93 -10.59
N ASP A 152 0.13 -12.24 -9.98
CA ASP A 152 0.63 -13.61 -9.85
C ASP A 152 -0.39 -14.57 -9.23
N ASP A 153 -0.93 -14.26 -8.05
CA ASP A 153 -1.92 -15.05 -7.32
C ASP A 153 -3.20 -15.22 -8.12
N ARG A 154 -3.69 -14.13 -8.72
CA ARG A 154 -4.87 -14.16 -9.59
C ARG A 154 -4.65 -15.10 -10.76
N PHE A 155 -3.47 -15.04 -11.39
CA PHE A 155 -3.16 -15.87 -12.55
C PHE A 155 -3.00 -17.34 -12.17
N ILE A 156 -2.39 -17.62 -11.01
CA ILE A 156 -2.24 -18.97 -10.46
C ILE A 156 -3.62 -19.56 -10.12
N GLU A 157 -4.48 -18.81 -9.45
CA GLU A 157 -5.80 -19.32 -9.05
C GLU A 157 -6.73 -19.52 -10.26
N MET A 158 -6.88 -18.48 -11.10
CA MET A 158 -7.83 -18.47 -12.21
C MET A 158 -7.37 -19.34 -13.39
N PHE A 159 -6.07 -19.32 -13.69
CA PHE A 159 -5.54 -20.00 -14.87
C PHE A 159 -4.64 -21.17 -14.54
N LYS A 160 -4.46 -21.58 -13.28
CA LYS A 160 -3.58 -22.72 -12.92
C LYS A 160 -2.14 -22.54 -13.38
N ALA A 161 -1.71 -21.28 -13.51
CA ALA A 161 -0.30 -20.96 -13.68
C ALA A 161 0.51 -21.42 -12.46
N SER A 162 1.83 -21.40 -12.57
CA SER A 162 2.70 -21.63 -11.41
C SER A 162 3.79 -20.58 -11.34
N TYR A 163 4.26 -20.34 -10.12
CA TYR A 163 5.42 -19.49 -9.88
C TYR A 163 6.65 -20.00 -10.64
N ILE A 164 7.39 -19.09 -11.27
CA ILE A 164 8.72 -19.40 -11.82
C ILE A 164 9.70 -19.69 -10.68
N GLN A 165 9.54 -18.98 -9.57
CA GLN A 165 10.30 -19.14 -8.33
C GLN A 165 9.35 -19.01 -7.16
N GLU A 166 9.44 -19.91 -6.18
CA GLU A 166 8.59 -19.85 -4.99
C GLU A 166 8.83 -18.54 -4.20
N PRO A 167 7.74 -17.86 -3.77
CA PRO A 167 7.82 -16.67 -2.94
C PRO A 167 8.62 -16.92 -1.66
N LYS A 168 9.56 -16.03 -1.34
CA LYS A 168 10.27 -16.07 -0.06
C LYS A 168 9.42 -15.38 1.00
N ILE A 169 8.59 -16.16 1.69
CA ILE A 169 7.72 -15.65 2.74
C ILE A 169 8.21 -16.03 4.13
N GLN A 170 8.02 -15.12 5.08
CA GLN A 170 8.15 -15.40 6.51
C GLN A 170 6.75 -15.45 7.11
N ARG A 171 6.36 -16.62 7.60
CA ARG A 171 5.08 -16.82 8.30
C ARG A 171 5.13 -16.20 9.70
N TYR A 172 4.00 -15.59 10.09
CA TYR A 172 3.80 -15.14 11.46
C TYR A 172 3.57 -16.33 12.39
N PRO A 173 3.89 -16.22 13.69
CA PRO A 173 3.49 -17.22 14.68
C PRO A 173 1.97 -17.38 14.75
N GLU A 174 1.47 -18.59 15.07
CA GLU A 174 0.04 -18.89 15.13
C GLU A 174 -0.75 -17.90 16.02
N VAL A 175 -0.16 -17.49 17.15
CA VAL A 175 -0.77 -16.50 18.06
C VAL A 175 -1.04 -15.17 17.36
N HIS A 176 -0.14 -14.73 16.48
CA HIS A 176 -0.35 -13.51 15.68
C HIS A 176 -1.44 -13.73 14.63
N LEU A 177 -1.44 -14.87 13.94
CA LEU A 177 -2.47 -15.20 12.94
C LEU A 177 -3.87 -15.22 13.56
N GLU A 178 -4.02 -15.87 14.70
CA GLU A 178 -5.26 -15.92 15.48
C GLU A 178 -5.71 -14.52 15.93
N ALA A 179 -4.79 -13.72 16.48
CA ALA A 179 -5.09 -12.34 16.86
C ALA A 179 -5.54 -11.50 15.65
N THR A 180 -4.88 -11.65 14.49
CA THR A 180 -5.25 -10.97 13.25
C THR A 180 -6.67 -11.33 12.83
N TRP A 181 -7.00 -12.62 12.77
CA TRP A 181 -8.33 -13.07 12.38
C TRP A 181 -9.42 -12.51 13.30
N ASN A 182 -9.25 -12.65 14.61
CA ASN A 182 -10.25 -12.22 15.58
C ASN A 182 -10.48 -10.71 15.52
N GLN A 183 -9.42 -9.92 15.38
CA GLN A 183 -9.54 -8.47 15.30
C GLN A 183 -10.16 -8.01 13.98
N VAL A 184 -9.84 -8.66 12.85
CA VAL A 184 -10.48 -8.36 11.57
C VAL A 184 -11.97 -8.67 11.62
N GLN A 185 -12.37 -9.82 12.18
CA GLN A 185 -13.79 -10.14 12.36
C GLN A 185 -14.49 -9.13 13.27
N PHE A 186 -13.82 -8.67 14.34
CA PHE A 186 -14.32 -7.59 15.18
C PHE A 186 -14.54 -6.28 14.39
N TYR A 187 -13.60 -5.87 13.54
CA TYR A 187 -13.77 -4.68 12.70
C TYR A 187 -14.90 -4.82 11.69
N VAL A 188 -15.06 -6.01 11.09
CA VAL A 188 -16.19 -6.30 10.19
C VAL A 188 -17.52 -6.18 10.92
N ASP A 189 -17.63 -6.78 12.11
CA ASP A 189 -18.84 -6.70 12.94
C ASP A 189 -19.13 -5.27 13.40
N GLN A 190 -18.08 -4.51 13.78
CA GLN A 190 -18.21 -3.11 14.13
C GLN A 190 -18.75 -2.28 12.95
N CYS A 191 -18.22 -2.48 11.74
CA CYS A 191 -18.67 -1.80 10.53
C CYS A 191 -20.16 -2.07 10.26
N LEU A 192 -20.55 -3.35 10.18
CA LEU A 192 -21.92 -3.76 9.85
C LEU A 192 -22.93 -3.33 10.93
N SER A 193 -22.54 -3.39 12.20
CA SER A 193 -23.36 -2.92 13.32
C SER A 193 -23.52 -1.40 13.30
N CYS A 194 -22.46 -0.66 12.93
CA CYS A 194 -22.51 0.78 12.82
C CYS A 194 -23.41 1.22 11.65
N LEU A 195 -23.27 0.60 10.47
CA LEU A 195 -24.15 0.83 9.33
C LEU A 195 -25.61 0.61 9.72
N SER A 196 -25.93 -0.53 10.32
CA SER A 196 -27.30 -0.85 10.74
C SER A 196 -27.87 0.18 11.73
N PHE A 197 -27.03 0.66 12.65
CA PHE A 197 -27.43 1.71 13.59
C PHE A 197 -27.69 3.05 12.89
N PHE A 198 -26.80 3.49 11.99
CA PHE A 198 -26.94 4.75 11.27
C PHE A 198 -28.15 4.71 10.33
N GLU A 199 -28.39 3.59 9.66
CA GLU A 199 -29.60 3.32 8.86
C GLU A 199 -30.87 3.49 9.72
N SER A 200 -30.91 2.89 10.91
CA SER A 200 -32.07 3.01 11.82
C SER A 200 -32.35 4.44 12.29
N LYS A 201 -31.30 5.28 12.36
CA LYS A 201 -31.39 6.70 12.72
C LYS A 201 -31.59 7.61 11.52
N ARG A 202 -31.53 7.07 10.29
CA ARG A 202 -31.49 7.83 9.03
C ARG A 202 -30.35 8.86 9.01
N TRP A 203 -29.23 8.52 9.63
CA TRP A 203 -28.01 9.32 9.57
C TRP A 203 -27.23 9.00 8.29
N GLY A 204 -26.41 9.97 7.82
CA GLY A 204 -25.53 9.79 6.66
C GLY A 204 -24.28 8.97 6.99
N TYR A 205 -23.14 9.26 6.34
CA TYR A 205 -21.81 8.69 6.64
C TYR A 205 -21.58 7.21 6.27
N TYR A 206 -22.46 6.60 5.46
CA TYR A 206 -22.27 5.21 5.02
C TYR A 206 -20.94 5.00 4.28
N TRP A 207 -20.57 5.97 3.43
CA TRP A 207 -19.29 5.94 2.72
C TRP A 207 -18.12 6.02 3.68
N ASP A 208 -18.14 6.94 4.65
CA ASP A 208 -17.07 7.11 5.63
C ASP A 208 -16.88 5.87 6.51
N ILE A 209 -17.99 5.27 6.97
CA ILE A 209 -17.99 4.02 7.74
C ILE A 209 -17.27 2.92 6.95
N LEU A 210 -17.67 2.71 5.69
CA LEU A 210 -17.11 1.67 4.84
C LEU A 210 -15.64 1.94 4.49
N ALA A 211 -15.31 3.17 4.09
CA ALA A 211 -13.95 3.56 3.70
C ALA A 211 -12.98 3.42 4.89
N CYS A 212 -13.37 3.91 6.06
CA CYS A 212 -12.57 3.78 7.27
C CYS A 212 -12.39 2.31 7.67
N SER A 213 -13.46 1.51 7.64
CA SER A 213 -13.36 0.09 8.00
C SER A 213 -12.45 -0.70 7.06
N LEU A 214 -12.53 -0.48 5.75
CA LEU A 214 -11.67 -1.16 4.77
C LEU A 214 -10.19 -0.79 4.98
N MET A 215 -9.87 0.51 5.02
CA MET A 215 -8.50 0.97 5.21
C MET A 215 -7.94 0.54 6.56
N GLN A 216 -8.77 0.48 7.59
CA GLN A 216 -8.38 -0.02 8.90
C GLN A 216 -8.07 -1.52 8.89
N ILE A 217 -8.87 -2.33 8.20
CA ILE A 217 -8.63 -3.77 8.05
C ILE A 217 -7.31 -3.98 7.28
N ASP A 218 -7.12 -3.29 6.16
CA ASP A 218 -5.86 -3.36 5.39
C ASP A 218 -4.66 -2.96 6.24
N TYR A 219 -4.74 -1.83 6.94
CA TYR A 219 -3.64 -1.33 7.78
C TYR A 219 -3.29 -2.28 8.93
N PHE A 220 -4.29 -2.80 9.63
CA PHE A 220 -4.06 -3.66 10.79
C PHE A 220 -3.56 -5.05 10.39
N ALA A 221 -4.18 -5.67 9.38
CA ALA A 221 -3.86 -7.04 8.98
C ALA A 221 -2.66 -7.12 8.02
N SER A 222 -2.38 -6.05 7.27
CA SER A 222 -1.36 -5.97 6.22
C SER A 222 -1.32 -7.24 5.36
N PRO A 223 -2.47 -7.68 4.79
CA PRO A 223 -2.53 -8.92 4.04
C PRO A 223 -1.65 -8.84 2.81
N GLN A 224 -1.30 -10.01 2.28
CA GLN A 224 -0.54 -10.19 1.06
C GLN A 224 -1.36 -11.02 0.08
N GLY A 225 -1.05 -10.89 -1.21
CA GLY A 225 -1.64 -11.74 -2.23
C GLY A 225 -3.15 -11.56 -2.37
N PHE A 226 -3.89 -12.67 -2.49
CA PHE A 226 -5.32 -12.66 -2.81
C PHE A 226 -6.19 -11.76 -1.90
N VAL A 227 -6.08 -11.88 -0.57
CA VAL A 227 -6.90 -11.05 0.34
C VAL A 227 -6.57 -9.56 0.19
N HIS A 228 -5.31 -9.21 -0.05
CA HIS A 228 -4.91 -7.83 -0.33
C HIS A 228 -5.54 -7.34 -1.64
N ALA A 229 -5.46 -8.11 -2.71
CA ALA A 229 -6.06 -7.75 -4.00
C ALA A 229 -7.58 -7.54 -3.90
N GLU A 230 -8.29 -8.36 -3.12
CA GLU A 230 -9.73 -8.18 -2.91
C GLU A 230 -10.06 -6.92 -2.09
N LEU A 231 -9.27 -6.63 -1.04
CA LEU A 231 -9.41 -5.42 -0.23
C LEU A 231 -9.09 -4.16 -1.04
N ASP A 232 -7.99 -4.17 -1.78
CA ASP A 232 -7.55 -3.05 -2.63
C ASP A 232 -8.61 -2.74 -3.69
N LYS A 233 -9.16 -3.77 -4.32
CA LYS A 233 -10.29 -3.63 -5.24
C LYS A 233 -11.53 -3.04 -4.55
N ALA A 234 -11.89 -3.52 -3.36
CA ALA A 234 -13.05 -2.99 -2.63
C ALA A 234 -12.86 -1.52 -2.24
N ILE A 235 -11.64 -1.11 -1.90
CA ILE A 235 -11.27 0.29 -1.64
C ILE A 235 -11.38 1.09 -2.94
N TYR A 236 -10.79 0.61 -4.03
CA TYR A 236 -10.84 1.25 -5.34
C TYR A 236 -12.29 1.46 -5.81
N ASP A 237 -13.11 0.41 -5.81
CA ASP A 237 -14.52 0.43 -6.25
C ASP A 237 -15.35 1.42 -5.40
N LEU A 238 -15.05 1.55 -4.10
CA LEU A 238 -15.72 2.52 -3.23
C LEU A 238 -15.35 3.99 -3.55
N HIS A 239 -14.14 4.22 -4.05
CA HIS A 239 -13.60 5.54 -4.41
C HIS A 239 -13.80 5.89 -5.90
N ASP A 240 -14.34 4.97 -6.71
CA ASP A 240 -14.66 5.25 -8.11
C ASP A 240 -15.77 6.31 -8.21
N ASN A 241 -15.39 7.53 -8.57
CA ASN A 241 -16.32 8.65 -8.70
C ASN A 241 -17.13 8.62 -10.01
N GLN A 242 -16.89 7.66 -10.90
CA GLN A 242 -17.72 7.45 -12.09
C GLN A 242 -18.93 6.55 -11.79
N ALA A 243 -18.86 5.73 -10.74
CA ALA A 243 -19.95 4.86 -10.32
C ALA A 243 -20.96 5.56 -9.41
N ASP A 244 -22.21 5.10 -9.41
CA ASP A 244 -23.26 5.62 -8.54
C ASP A 244 -22.94 5.38 -7.06
N VAL A 245 -23.13 6.40 -6.22
CA VAL A 245 -22.78 6.35 -4.80
C VAL A 245 -23.48 5.22 -4.05
N ASN A 246 -24.75 4.93 -4.35
CA ASN A 246 -25.49 3.87 -3.69
C ASN A 246 -24.99 2.50 -4.13
N GLN A 247 -24.69 2.33 -5.43
CA GLN A 247 -24.10 1.09 -5.94
C GLN A 247 -22.76 0.79 -5.25
N ARG A 248 -21.87 1.78 -5.14
CA ARG A 248 -20.59 1.65 -4.42
C ARG A 248 -20.80 1.18 -2.98
N ILE A 249 -21.68 1.87 -2.23
CA ILE A 249 -22.03 1.50 -0.85
C ILE A 249 -22.56 0.07 -0.76
N GLN A 250 -23.46 -0.34 -1.66
CA GLN A 250 -24.04 -1.68 -1.63
C GLN A 250 -23.01 -2.76 -1.95
N TYR A 251 -22.15 -2.54 -2.95
CA TYR A 251 -21.08 -3.47 -3.29
C TYR A 251 -20.07 -3.62 -2.16
N THR A 252 -19.67 -2.52 -1.53
CA THR A 252 -18.75 -2.59 -0.38
C THR A 252 -19.41 -3.25 0.83
N LYS A 253 -20.70 -2.99 1.10
CA LYS A 253 -21.44 -3.69 2.17
C LYS A 253 -21.49 -5.20 1.90
N ALA A 254 -21.73 -5.61 0.65
CA ALA A 254 -21.70 -7.02 0.26
C ALA A 254 -20.30 -7.63 0.43
N PHE A 255 -19.25 -6.87 0.15
CA PHE A 255 -17.87 -7.29 0.42
C PHE A 255 -17.59 -7.47 1.92
N MET A 256 -18.05 -6.56 2.78
CA MET A 256 -17.93 -6.71 4.24
C MET A 256 -18.68 -7.96 4.74
N GLU A 257 -19.87 -8.24 4.22
CA GLU A 257 -20.61 -9.48 4.51
C GLU A 257 -19.90 -10.74 4.01
N LYS A 258 -19.17 -10.64 2.88
CA LYS A 258 -18.29 -11.71 2.40
C LYS A 258 -17.13 -11.93 3.35
N LEU A 259 -16.45 -10.88 3.80
CA LEU A 259 -15.35 -10.97 4.78
C LEU A 259 -15.79 -11.59 6.11
N LYS A 260 -17.02 -11.31 6.55
CA LYS A 260 -17.61 -11.93 7.74
C LYS A 260 -17.75 -13.45 7.63
N LYS A 261 -17.97 -13.95 6.42
CA LYS A 261 -18.18 -15.38 6.13
C LYS A 261 -16.95 -16.03 5.49
N TYR A 262 -15.82 -15.34 5.50
CA TYR A 262 -14.62 -15.78 4.82
C TYR A 262 -14.08 -17.07 5.44
N ASP A 263 -13.49 -17.94 4.62
CA ASP A 263 -12.81 -19.13 5.14
C ASP A 263 -11.54 -18.70 5.89
N LYS A 264 -11.50 -18.96 7.20
CA LYS A 264 -10.40 -18.53 8.07
C LYS A 264 -9.04 -18.99 7.56
N LYS A 265 -8.93 -20.24 7.12
CA LYS A 265 -7.66 -20.79 6.65
C LYS A 265 -7.18 -20.04 5.40
N LYS A 266 -8.06 -19.86 4.41
CA LYS A 266 -7.74 -19.08 3.21
C LYS A 266 -7.37 -17.63 3.53
N PHE A 267 -8.02 -17.00 4.50
CA PHE A 267 -7.65 -15.65 4.93
C PHE A 267 -6.24 -15.62 5.52
N LEU A 268 -5.93 -16.55 6.42
CA LEU A 268 -4.62 -16.61 7.10
C LEU A 268 -3.49 -17.05 6.17
N ASP A 269 -3.79 -17.78 5.09
CA ASP A 269 -2.81 -18.09 4.04
C ASP A 269 -2.25 -16.81 3.37
N SER A 270 -3.02 -15.71 3.38
CA SER A 270 -2.61 -14.37 2.93
C SER A 270 -1.92 -13.51 4.01
N ILE A 271 -1.74 -14.00 5.24
CA ILE A 271 -1.10 -13.25 6.33
C ILE A 271 0.34 -13.75 6.50
N TYR A 272 1.28 -13.06 5.86
CA TYR A 272 2.72 -13.36 5.93
C TYR A 272 3.55 -12.10 5.67
N LYS A 273 4.84 -12.14 5.99
CA LYS A 273 5.81 -11.11 5.60
C LYS A 273 6.47 -11.52 4.30
N ALA A 274 6.55 -10.59 3.36
CA ALA A 274 7.35 -10.73 2.15
C ALA A 274 8.47 -9.69 2.14
N GLU A 275 9.57 -9.99 1.46
CA GLU A 275 10.63 -9.01 1.23
C GLU A 275 10.15 -7.99 0.19
N THR A 276 10.29 -6.69 0.46
CA THR A 276 9.80 -5.64 -0.43
C THR A 276 10.96 -4.77 -0.91
N PHE A 277 11.31 -4.88 -2.20
CA PHE A 277 12.24 -3.95 -2.87
C PHE A 277 11.66 -2.54 -2.99
N ILE A 278 10.70 -2.31 -3.89
CA ILE A 278 10.01 -1.02 -4.06
C ILE A 278 8.57 -1.19 -3.58
N PRO A 279 8.17 -0.56 -2.48
CA PRO A 279 6.83 -0.73 -1.93
C PRO A 279 5.73 -0.13 -2.82
N PHE A 280 4.52 -0.68 -2.69
CA PHE A 280 3.32 -0.11 -3.30
C PHE A 280 3.03 1.29 -2.74
N ARG A 281 3.08 1.41 -1.41
CA ARG A 281 2.93 2.68 -0.67
C ARG A 281 4.11 3.60 -0.97
N SER A 282 3.82 4.88 -1.25
CA SER A 282 4.85 5.86 -1.60
C SER A 282 5.58 6.35 -0.34
N GLY A 283 6.89 6.54 -0.41
CA GLY A 283 7.59 7.29 0.64
C GLY A 283 7.09 8.74 0.68
N ALA A 284 6.75 9.27 1.85
CA ALA A 284 6.24 10.63 2.01
C ALA A 284 7.04 11.42 3.04
N SER A 285 7.40 12.65 2.69
CA SER A 285 7.91 13.64 3.64
C SER A 285 6.78 14.21 4.49
N ILE A 286 7.11 14.88 5.60
CA ILE A 286 6.10 15.55 6.44
C ILE A 286 5.32 16.62 5.66
N ASP A 287 5.95 17.31 4.70
CA ASP A 287 5.26 18.31 3.89
C ASP A 287 4.25 17.66 2.93
N ASN A 288 4.58 16.49 2.37
CA ASN A 288 3.61 15.70 1.60
C ASN A 288 2.45 15.22 2.47
N VAL A 289 2.72 14.79 3.72
CA VAL A 289 1.69 14.36 4.67
C VAL A 289 0.75 15.52 5.00
N ARG A 290 1.28 16.71 5.31
CA ARG A 290 0.48 17.92 5.59
C ARG A 290 -0.41 18.28 4.42
N GLN A 291 0.15 18.33 3.21
CA GLN A 291 -0.62 18.64 2.00
C GLN A 291 -1.78 17.64 1.79
N GLN A 292 -1.54 16.36 2.02
CA GLN A 292 -2.57 15.32 1.90
C GLN A 292 -3.65 15.42 3.00
N LEU A 293 -3.31 15.95 4.18
CA LEU A 293 -4.22 16.15 5.31
C LEU A 293 -4.98 17.49 5.25
N ASP A 294 -4.59 18.46 4.42
CA ASP A 294 -5.18 19.81 4.37
C ASP A 294 -6.71 19.81 4.26
N TYR A 295 -7.27 18.97 3.39
CA TYR A 295 -8.72 18.89 3.22
C TYR A 295 -9.43 18.40 4.49
N ALA A 296 -8.95 17.29 5.07
CA ALA A 296 -9.50 16.74 6.31
C ALA A 296 -9.32 17.71 7.48
N ASN A 297 -8.19 18.41 7.51
CA ASN A 297 -7.86 19.41 8.51
C ASN A 297 -8.87 20.57 8.49
N ASN A 298 -9.07 21.19 7.32
CA ASN A 298 -9.95 22.35 7.18
C ASN A 298 -11.42 21.99 7.38
N THR A 299 -11.86 20.86 6.82
CA THR A 299 -13.24 20.37 7.00
C THR A 299 -13.55 20.11 8.47
N SER A 300 -12.67 19.38 9.17
CA SER A 300 -12.90 19.07 10.57
C SER A 300 -12.83 20.28 11.51
N LEU A 301 -12.09 21.35 11.17
CA LEU A 301 -12.12 22.59 11.94
C LEU A 301 -13.50 23.24 11.94
N ASP A 302 -14.15 23.30 10.78
CA ASP A 302 -15.52 23.82 10.68
C ASP A 302 -16.53 22.91 11.37
N GLU A 303 -16.41 21.60 11.19
CA GLU A 303 -17.29 20.62 11.85
C GLU A 303 -17.17 20.69 13.39
N MET A 304 -15.95 20.82 13.92
CA MET A 304 -15.71 21.01 15.35
C MET A 304 -16.35 22.30 15.87
N LYS A 305 -16.20 23.41 15.14
CA LYS A 305 -16.80 24.70 15.50
C LYS A 305 -18.34 24.63 15.56
N ASN A 306 -18.94 23.89 14.63
CA ASN A 306 -20.39 23.70 14.54
C ASN A 306 -20.91 22.54 15.42
N LYS A 307 -20.03 21.90 16.21
CA LYS A 307 -20.35 20.74 17.08
C LYS A 307 -20.86 19.50 16.31
N TYR A 308 -20.46 19.36 15.04
CA TYR A 308 -20.70 18.18 14.22
C TYR A 308 -19.64 17.11 14.48
N PHE A 309 -19.61 16.58 15.70
CA PHE A 309 -18.53 15.71 16.17
C PHE A 309 -18.38 14.39 15.38
N ILE A 310 -19.49 13.84 14.87
CA ILE A 310 -19.44 12.63 14.03
C ILE A 310 -18.72 12.93 12.71
N GLY A 311 -19.07 14.04 12.04
CA GLY A 311 -18.41 14.48 10.82
C GLY A 311 -16.94 14.79 11.07
N ALA A 312 -16.65 15.59 12.10
CA ALA A 312 -15.28 15.93 12.50
C ALA A 312 -14.42 14.67 12.73
N TYR A 313 -14.96 13.69 13.47
CA TYR A 313 -14.30 12.42 13.69
C TYR A 313 -14.01 11.70 12.38
N PHE A 314 -15.00 11.49 11.51
CA PHE A 314 -14.79 10.75 10.25
C PHE A 314 -13.84 11.48 9.31
N SER A 315 -13.95 12.80 9.16
CA SER A 315 -13.01 13.62 8.39
C SER A 315 -11.56 13.38 8.83
N MET A 316 -11.29 13.45 10.14
CA MET A 316 -9.95 13.27 10.70
C MET A 316 -9.47 11.82 10.65
N TYR A 317 -10.34 10.88 11.02
CA TYR A 317 -10.03 9.45 11.08
C TYR A 317 -9.75 8.89 9.69
N TYR A 318 -10.59 9.24 8.70
CA TYR A 318 -10.37 8.91 7.29
C TYR A 318 -9.05 9.52 6.78
N GLY A 319 -8.78 10.79 7.07
CA GLY A 319 -7.53 11.43 6.64
C GLY A 319 -6.29 10.70 7.18
N MET A 320 -6.29 10.31 8.47
CA MET A 320 -5.19 9.55 9.06
C MET A 320 -5.04 8.15 8.47
N LEU A 321 -6.15 7.41 8.32
CA LEU A 321 -6.13 6.08 7.68
C LEU A 321 -5.64 6.16 6.23
N ARG A 322 -6.08 7.18 5.49
CA ARG A 322 -5.65 7.41 4.10
C ARG A 322 -4.15 7.66 4.02
N ILE A 323 -3.59 8.44 4.95
CA ILE A 323 -2.14 8.66 5.03
C ILE A 323 -1.42 7.33 5.28
N LEU A 324 -1.86 6.55 6.27
CA LEU A 324 -1.26 5.25 6.61
C LEU A 324 -1.38 4.22 5.47
N TYR A 325 -2.45 4.29 4.69
CA TYR A 325 -2.72 3.38 3.57
C TYR A 325 -1.88 3.71 2.33
N TYR A 326 -1.72 4.99 1.96
CA TYR A 326 -0.99 5.36 0.74
C TYR A 326 0.50 5.62 0.94
N ASN A 327 0.94 5.88 2.19
CA ASN A 327 2.27 6.39 2.44
C ASN A 327 3.07 5.53 3.43
N ARG A 328 4.36 5.38 3.17
CA ARG A 328 5.37 5.06 4.20
C ARG A 328 5.97 6.38 4.67
N MET A 329 5.92 6.61 5.98
CA MET A 329 6.44 7.82 6.61
C MET A 329 7.57 7.47 7.57
N ASP A 330 8.25 8.50 8.06
CA ASP A 330 9.22 8.33 9.14
C ASP A 330 8.53 7.72 10.38
N ILE A 331 9.22 6.80 11.04
CA ILE A 331 8.69 6.03 12.18
C ILE A 331 8.05 6.92 13.26
N PRO A 332 8.64 8.07 13.67
CA PRO A 332 8.02 8.94 14.67
C PRO A 332 6.65 9.47 14.25
N VAL A 333 6.46 9.81 12.97
CA VAL A 333 5.19 10.32 12.45
C VAL A 333 4.12 9.24 12.47
N SER A 334 4.45 8.05 11.95
CA SER A 334 3.55 6.90 11.98
C SER A 334 3.15 6.51 13.41
N ASN A 335 4.11 6.45 14.33
CA ASN A 335 3.86 6.15 15.75
C ASN A 335 2.98 7.21 16.41
N TYR A 336 3.16 8.48 16.06
CA TYR A 336 2.33 9.56 16.58
C TYR A 336 0.87 9.43 16.12
N ILE A 337 0.67 9.18 14.81
CA ILE A 337 -0.67 8.96 14.24
C ILE A 337 -1.33 7.75 14.89
N GLU A 338 -0.65 6.61 14.98
CA GLU A 338 -1.19 5.41 15.65
C GLU A 338 -1.56 5.70 17.10
N THR A 339 -0.71 6.43 17.84
CA THR A 339 -0.96 6.76 19.25
C THR A 339 -2.18 7.66 19.40
N ALA A 340 -2.38 8.63 18.50
CA ALA A 340 -3.58 9.46 18.48
C ALA A 340 -4.84 8.63 18.20
N MET A 341 -4.79 7.73 17.22
CA MET A 341 -5.92 6.86 16.85
C MET A 341 -6.27 5.86 17.97
N VAL A 342 -5.26 5.24 18.60
CA VAL A 342 -5.45 4.40 19.79
C VAL A 342 -6.04 5.23 20.94
N SER A 343 -5.58 6.46 21.13
CA SER A 343 -6.10 7.33 22.20
C SER A 343 -7.56 7.72 21.98
N ALA A 344 -7.98 7.91 20.73
CA ALA A 344 -9.36 8.21 20.35
C ALA A 344 -10.28 6.96 20.35
N SER A 345 -9.71 5.77 20.32
CA SER A 345 -10.39 4.47 20.16
C SER A 345 -11.53 4.25 21.15
N GLY A 346 -12.75 4.02 20.63
CA GLY A 346 -13.92 3.59 21.42
C GLY A 346 -14.50 4.59 22.42
N ARG A 347 -14.05 5.86 22.43
CA ARG A 347 -14.65 6.93 23.24
C ARG A 347 -15.91 7.50 22.59
N SER A 348 -16.58 8.44 23.25
CA SER A 348 -17.69 9.16 22.59
C SER A 348 -17.20 9.93 21.37
N TRP A 349 -18.09 10.20 20.40
CA TRP A 349 -17.73 10.93 19.17
C TRP A 349 -17.06 12.28 19.45
N GLU A 350 -17.55 13.03 20.44
CA GLU A 350 -16.99 14.33 20.84
C GLU A 350 -15.58 14.19 21.42
N GLU A 351 -15.37 13.26 22.35
CA GLU A 351 -14.06 13.03 22.95
C GLU A 351 -13.04 12.53 21.91
N SER A 352 -13.43 11.59 21.06
CA SER A 352 -12.58 11.07 19.99
C SER A 352 -12.22 12.16 18.98
N ALA A 353 -13.19 12.98 18.56
CA ALA A 353 -12.92 14.11 17.67
C ALA A 353 -11.94 15.10 18.33
N GLY A 354 -12.10 15.43 19.61
CA GLY A 354 -11.17 16.30 20.34
C GLY A 354 -9.73 15.75 20.41
N VAL A 355 -9.58 14.44 20.64
CA VAL A 355 -8.26 13.77 20.63
C VAL A 355 -7.61 13.85 19.25
N LEU A 356 -8.34 13.48 18.19
CA LEU A 356 -7.81 13.54 16.83
C LEU A 356 -7.49 14.97 16.40
N ARG A 357 -8.32 15.94 16.83
CA ARG A 357 -8.12 17.37 16.53
C ARG A 357 -6.79 17.88 17.07
N SER A 358 -6.49 17.52 18.32
CA SER A 358 -5.21 17.86 18.95
C SER A 358 -4.01 17.27 18.20
N ALA A 359 -4.16 16.05 17.68
CA ALA A 359 -3.12 15.40 16.89
C ALA A 359 -2.92 16.05 15.50
N TYR A 360 -4.00 16.44 14.82
CA TYR A 360 -3.89 17.23 13.59
C TYR A 360 -3.22 18.58 13.86
N ASP A 361 -3.57 19.28 14.94
CA ASP A 361 -2.94 20.58 15.26
C ASP A 361 -1.42 20.45 15.41
N ALA A 362 -0.94 19.35 16.01
CA ALA A 362 0.48 19.06 16.13
C ALA A 362 1.15 18.69 14.79
N LEU A 363 0.48 17.90 13.96
CA LEU A 363 0.98 17.50 12.64
C LEU A 363 1.08 18.69 11.67
N MET A 364 0.06 19.55 11.68
CA MET A 364 -0.07 20.67 10.74
C MET A 364 0.76 21.90 11.16
N ASN A 365 1.18 22.01 12.43
CA ASN A 365 1.96 23.13 12.93
C ASN A 365 3.46 22.76 13.09
N PRO A 366 4.37 23.36 12.30
CA PRO A 366 5.80 23.09 12.39
C PRO A 366 6.40 23.28 13.80
N ALA A 367 5.92 24.26 14.56
CA ALA A 367 6.42 24.53 15.91
C ALA A 367 6.04 23.42 16.91
N LEU A 368 4.87 22.80 16.74
CA LEU A 368 4.42 21.69 17.59
C LEU A 368 5.06 20.38 17.16
N TYR A 369 5.25 20.18 15.85
CA TYR A 369 5.82 18.98 15.26
C TYR A 369 7.17 18.59 15.89
N ASP A 370 8.14 19.50 15.93
CA ASP A 370 9.47 19.20 16.48
C ASP A 370 9.43 18.85 17.97
N SER A 371 8.56 19.51 18.73
CA SER A 371 8.47 19.36 20.18
C SER A 371 7.68 18.11 20.62
N GLN A 372 6.71 17.67 19.81
CA GLN A 372 5.77 16.62 20.20
C GLN A 372 5.98 15.29 19.45
N ILE A 373 6.61 15.33 18.26
CA ILE A 373 6.70 14.19 17.36
C ILE A 373 8.16 13.74 17.17
N VAL A 374 9.09 14.68 16.93
CA VAL A 374 10.49 14.32 16.62
C VAL A 374 11.33 14.03 17.88
N LYS A 375 11.05 14.72 19.00
CA LYS A 375 11.85 14.64 20.24
C LYS A 375 11.33 13.63 21.27
N LYS A 376 10.32 12.84 20.93
CA LYS A 376 9.75 11.77 21.76
C LYS A 376 9.93 10.43 21.05
#